data_AF-A0A536Z6B7-F1
#
_entry.id   AF-A0A536Z6B7-F1
#
_cell.length_a   1.000
_cell.length_b   1.000
_cell.length_c   1.000
_cell.angle_alpha   90.00
_cell.angle_beta   90.00
_cell.angle_gamma   90.00
#
_symmetry.space_group_name_H-M   'P 1'
#
loop_
_entity.id
_entity.type
_entity.pdbx_description
1 polymer ?
#
loop_
_entity_poly.entity_id
_entity_poly.type
_entity_poly.pdbx_seq_one_letter_code
_entity_poly.pdbx_strand_id
1 'polypeptide(L)'
;MDARPHRPGPGRHRQGSRAVLHGIRHPRPQADRAGARDARGAAAAVHRQHQDRSYSFVNDAFLRLVGLDRDDVLGKTAEDVLGPDVVEFQRPYIERAAKGESVTYERESVDADGRQRWLRNRIVPDFRFDGTIKGYYIVGHDITDLKQAQDALAARESQLRAIMDGVPAPVAYIDRDERCQYVNRTFLHYFGLTAEQVTELRLRDVVGHGIYQSK
;
A
#
# COMPACT_ATOMS: atom_id res chain seq x y z
N MET A 1 19.11 -29.15 40.11
CA MET A 1 18.52 -27.79 40.10
C MET A 1 19.16 -27.06 38.92
N ASP A 2 18.65 -27.33 37.72
CA ASP A 2 19.26 -26.88 36.46
C ASP A 2 18.41 -25.77 35.83
N ALA A 3 18.97 -24.56 35.77
CA ALA A 3 18.38 -23.40 35.13
C ALA A 3 18.62 -23.47 33.62
N ARG A 4 17.56 -23.72 32.84
CA ARG A 4 17.57 -23.60 31.38
C ARG A 4 17.50 -22.12 30.97
N PRO A 5 18.29 -21.63 30.00
CA PRO A 5 18.19 -20.26 29.53
C PRO A 5 16.97 -20.08 28.62
N HIS A 6 16.16 -19.08 28.96
CA HIS A 6 14.98 -18.62 28.24
C HIS A 6 15.39 -18.06 26.86
N ARG A 7 14.91 -18.66 25.77
CA ARG A 7 14.97 -18.04 24.43
C ARG A 7 13.94 -16.90 24.36
N PRO A 8 14.30 -15.70 23.89
CA PRO A 8 13.32 -14.65 23.59
C PRO A 8 12.62 -15.00 22.27
N GLY A 9 11.28 -14.98 22.29
CA GLY A 9 10.44 -15.23 21.11
C GLY A 9 10.56 -14.12 20.06
N PRO A 10 10.24 -14.41 18.79
CA PRO A 10 10.38 -13.46 17.70
C PRO A 10 9.43 -12.27 17.91
N GLY A 11 10.02 -11.07 17.87
CA GLY A 11 9.34 -9.80 18.03
C GLY A 11 8.18 -9.64 17.05
N ARG A 12 7.03 -9.22 17.60
CA ARG A 12 5.88 -8.75 16.83
C ARG A 12 6.37 -7.67 15.87
N HIS A 13 6.25 -7.93 14.57
CA HIS A 13 6.37 -6.93 13.53
C HIS A 13 5.40 -5.80 13.85
N ARG A 14 5.96 -4.65 14.26
CA ARG A 14 5.22 -3.39 14.36
C ARG A 14 4.65 -3.09 12.99
N GLN A 15 3.32 -3.01 12.93
CA GLN A 15 2.57 -2.34 11.89
C GLN A 15 3.27 -0.99 11.62
N GLY A 16 3.71 -0.79 10.38
CA GLY A 16 4.47 0.40 9.97
C GLY A 16 3.70 1.66 10.35
N SER A 17 4.31 2.49 11.18
CA SER A 17 3.79 3.79 11.58
C SER A 17 3.48 4.61 10.31
N ARG A 18 2.20 4.91 10.07
CA ARG A 18 1.74 5.77 8.97
C ARG A 18 2.20 7.20 9.25
N ALA A 19 3.23 7.66 8.56
CA ALA A 19 3.61 9.06 8.56
C ALA A 19 2.88 9.75 7.38
N VAL A 20 1.86 10.55 7.70
CA VAL A 20 1.26 11.47 6.72
C VAL A 20 2.23 12.63 6.54
N LEU A 21 3.06 12.56 5.50
CA LEU A 21 4.01 13.62 5.21
C LEU A 21 3.27 14.78 4.52
N HIS A 22 3.14 15.88 5.26
CA HIS A 22 2.59 17.11 4.75
C HIS A 22 3.66 17.77 3.88
N GLY A 23 3.50 17.73 2.56
CA GLY A 23 4.64 17.99 1.67
C GLY A 23 4.29 18.70 0.39
N ILE A 24 3.68 19.89 0.49
CA ILE A 24 3.81 20.98 -0.50
C ILE A 24 3.76 22.29 0.29
N ARG A 25 4.91 22.94 0.50
CA ARG A 25 4.93 24.30 1.08
C ARG A 25 4.67 25.29 -0.05
N HIS A 26 3.41 25.70 -0.25
CA HIS A 26 3.02 27.04 -0.72
C HIS A 26 1.48 27.06 -0.89
N PRO A 27 0.73 27.88 -0.13
CA PRO A 27 -0.65 28.19 -0.50
C PRO A 27 -0.62 29.23 -1.62
N ARG A 28 -1.01 28.89 -2.85
CA ARG A 28 -1.36 29.90 -3.86
C ARG A 28 -2.85 30.29 -3.72
N PRO A 29 -3.23 31.54 -4.01
CA PRO A 29 -4.60 32.01 -3.88
C PRO A 29 -5.52 31.31 -4.88
N GLN A 30 -6.75 31.03 -4.45
CA GLN A 30 -7.83 30.49 -5.28
C GLN A 30 -7.94 31.26 -6.61
N ALA A 31 -7.60 30.60 -7.70
CA ALA A 31 -8.00 30.99 -9.04
C ALA A 31 -8.86 29.86 -9.62
N ASP A 32 -10.08 30.23 -10.00
CA ASP A 32 -11.13 29.38 -10.57
C ASP A 32 -10.58 28.32 -11.53
N ARG A 33 -10.91 27.05 -11.26
CA ARG A 33 -10.66 25.94 -12.19
C ARG A 33 -11.87 25.03 -12.29
N ALA A 34 -12.80 25.42 -13.17
CA ALA A 34 -13.70 24.49 -13.82
C ALA A 34 -12.89 23.61 -14.78
N GLY A 35 -12.65 22.35 -14.40
CA GLY A 35 -11.94 21.40 -15.26
C GLY A 35 -11.41 20.15 -14.57
N ALA A 36 -12.10 19.66 -13.53
CA ALA A 36 -11.71 18.44 -12.82
C ALA A 36 -12.63 17.26 -13.21
N ARG A 37 -12.52 16.79 -14.45
CA ARG A 37 -13.10 15.50 -14.87
C ARG A 37 -12.21 14.87 -15.93
N ASP A 38 -11.19 14.14 -15.48
CA ASP A 38 -10.77 12.87 -16.10
C ASP A 38 -9.62 12.25 -15.29
N ALA A 39 -9.99 11.47 -14.28
CA ALA A 39 -9.08 10.62 -13.51
C ALA A 39 -9.13 9.16 -14.00
N ARG A 40 -9.36 8.93 -15.30
CA ARG A 40 -9.19 7.61 -15.91
C ARG A 40 -7.89 7.62 -16.71
N GLY A 41 -6.84 7.04 -16.13
CA GLY A 41 -5.53 6.89 -16.77
C GLY A 41 -4.58 8.06 -16.56
N ALA A 42 -4.46 8.58 -15.32
CA ALA A 42 -3.43 9.57 -15.02
C ALA A 42 -2.04 8.97 -15.32
N ALA A 43 -1.36 9.52 -16.34
CA ALA A 43 0.00 9.15 -16.66
C ALA A 43 0.88 9.21 -15.41
N ALA A 44 1.83 8.28 -15.26
CA ALA A 44 2.73 8.26 -14.11
C ALA A 44 3.45 9.62 -13.97
N ALA A 45 3.58 10.13 -12.74
CA ALA A 45 4.38 11.31 -12.47
C ALA A 45 5.85 10.94 -12.66
N VAL A 46 6.52 11.57 -13.63
CA VAL A 46 7.92 11.29 -13.96
C VAL A 46 8.73 12.56 -13.80
N HIS A 47 9.82 12.45 -13.07
CA HIS A 47 10.81 13.51 -12.99
C HIS A 47 12.23 12.95 -12.94
N ARG A 48 13.20 13.75 -13.34
CA ARG A 48 14.63 13.44 -13.29
C ARG A 48 15.32 14.48 -12.45
N GLN A 49 16.13 14.04 -11.51
CA GLN A 49 16.94 14.91 -10.66
C GLN A 49 18.43 14.73 -10.97
N HIS A 50 19.22 15.79 -10.81
CA HIS A 50 20.67 15.72 -10.72
C HIS A 50 21.11 15.12 -9.37
N GLN A 51 22.42 14.88 -9.20
CA GLN A 51 22.95 14.35 -7.93
C GLN A 51 22.70 15.27 -6.74
N ASP A 52 22.69 16.58 -6.96
CA ASP A 52 22.36 17.61 -5.95
C ASP A 52 20.86 17.71 -5.63
N ARG A 53 20.04 16.82 -6.22
CA ARG A 53 18.58 16.76 -6.09
C ARG A 53 17.84 17.93 -6.74
N SER A 54 18.49 18.68 -7.63
CA SER A 54 17.81 19.68 -8.48
C SER A 54 17.04 19.00 -9.62
N TYR A 55 15.84 19.49 -9.94
CA TYR A 55 15.02 18.95 -11.02
C TYR A 55 15.57 19.32 -12.39
N SER A 56 15.90 18.31 -13.19
CA SER A 56 16.38 18.45 -14.58
C SER A 56 15.29 18.15 -15.63
N PHE A 57 14.27 17.41 -15.25
CA PHE A 57 13.11 17.10 -16.08
C PHE A 57 11.91 16.83 -15.20
N VAL A 58 10.73 17.24 -15.66
CA VAL A 58 9.42 16.94 -15.06
C VAL A 58 8.40 16.78 -16.18
N ASN A 59 7.45 15.86 -15.99
CA ASN A 59 6.30 15.73 -16.85
C ASN A 59 5.06 16.42 -16.26
N ASP A 60 4.01 16.57 -17.06
CA ASP A 60 2.81 17.31 -16.65
C ASP A 60 2.04 16.59 -15.54
N ALA A 61 2.17 15.28 -15.43
CA ALA A 61 1.58 14.52 -14.32
C ALA A 61 2.22 14.88 -12.98
N PHE A 62 3.55 15.05 -12.94
CA PHE A 62 4.24 15.54 -11.76
C PHE A 62 3.81 16.98 -11.42
N LEU A 63 3.75 17.87 -12.42
CA LEU A 63 3.35 19.26 -12.23
C LEU A 63 1.92 19.37 -11.65
N ARG A 64 0.98 18.56 -12.14
CA ARG A 64 -0.38 18.49 -11.59
C ARG A 64 -0.40 17.98 -10.15
N LEU A 65 0.44 17.00 -9.82
CA LEU A 65 0.54 16.45 -8.47
C LEU A 65 1.02 17.50 -7.47
N VAL A 66 2.05 18.27 -7.83
CA VAL A 66 2.62 19.32 -6.94
C VAL A 66 1.91 20.67 -7.06
N GLY A 67 1.11 20.90 -8.10
CA GLY A 67 0.37 22.15 -8.31
C GLY A 67 1.25 23.34 -8.70
N LEU A 68 2.43 23.09 -9.25
CA LEU A 68 3.40 24.11 -9.63
C LEU A 68 3.59 24.13 -11.14
N ASP A 69 4.00 25.29 -11.65
CA ASP A 69 4.39 25.45 -13.04
C ASP A 69 5.79 24.87 -13.28
N ARG A 70 6.07 24.50 -14.54
CA ARG A 70 7.35 23.86 -14.91
C ARG A 70 8.56 24.70 -14.52
N ASP A 71 8.49 26.01 -14.77
CA ASP A 71 9.56 26.97 -14.51
C ASP A 71 9.77 27.20 -13.01
N ASP A 72 8.75 26.93 -12.21
CA ASP A 72 8.81 26.96 -10.75
C ASP A 72 9.41 25.68 -10.15
N VAL A 73 9.72 24.67 -10.96
CA VAL A 73 10.23 23.37 -10.49
C VAL A 73 11.61 23.08 -11.06
N LEU A 74 11.83 23.31 -12.35
CA LEU A 74 13.12 23.05 -12.99
C LEU A 74 14.24 23.87 -12.32
N GLY A 75 15.37 23.21 -12.06
CA GLY A 75 16.52 23.79 -11.37
C GLY A 75 16.38 23.92 -9.85
N LYS A 76 15.16 23.90 -9.30
CA LYS A 76 14.94 23.92 -7.84
C LYS A 76 15.24 22.56 -7.22
N THR A 77 15.50 22.53 -5.91
CA THR A 77 15.77 21.27 -5.20
C THR A 77 14.48 20.56 -4.80
N ALA A 78 14.57 19.26 -4.53
CA ALA A 78 13.47 18.50 -3.94
C ALA A 78 12.95 19.11 -2.62
N GLU A 79 13.81 19.80 -1.86
CA GLU A 79 13.45 20.44 -0.60
C GLU A 79 12.59 21.70 -0.83
N ASP A 80 12.93 22.50 -1.83
CA ASP A 80 12.15 23.69 -2.20
C ASP A 80 10.75 23.33 -2.72
N VAL A 81 10.63 22.21 -3.43
CA VAL A 81 9.40 21.79 -4.11
C VAL A 81 8.50 20.92 -3.22
N LEU A 82 9.07 19.91 -2.55
CA LEU A 82 8.31 18.92 -1.76
C LEU A 82 8.39 19.16 -0.25
N GLY A 83 9.27 20.04 0.20
CA GLY A 83 9.50 20.33 1.61
C GLY A 83 10.48 19.36 2.31
N PRO A 84 10.96 19.74 3.50
CA PRO A 84 11.99 19.01 4.24
C PRO A 84 11.52 17.62 4.71
N ASP A 85 10.25 17.48 5.10
CA ASP A 85 9.70 16.22 5.61
C ASP A 85 9.77 15.09 4.56
N VAL A 86 9.43 15.42 3.31
CA VAL A 86 9.49 14.46 2.19
C VAL A 86 10.93 14.11 1.88
N VAL A 87 11.82 15.10 1.88
CA VAL A 87 13.26 14.92 1.69
C VAL A 87 13.85 13.99 2.75
N GLU A 88 13.49 14.20 4.02
CA GLU A 88 13.99 13.40 5.13
C GLU A 88 13.52 11.94 5.02
N PHE A 89 12.25 11.74 4.69
CA PHE A 89 11.69 10.42 4.44
C PHE A 89 12.37 9.71 3.24
N GLN A 90 12.73 10.47 2.19
CA GLN A 90 13.35 9.90 0.99
C GLN A 90 14.83 9.57 1.15
N ARG A 91 15.53 10.18 2.12
CA ARG A 91 16.96 10.02 2.39
C ARG A 91 17.45 8.55 2.31
N PRO A 92 16.91 7.57 3.07
CA PRO A 92 17.41 6.19 3.01
C PRO A 92 17.23 5.53 1.63
N TYR A 93 16.21 5.91 0.87
CA TYR A 93 15.97 5.37 -0.47
C TYR A 93 16.92 5.98 -1.51
N ILE A 94 17.19 7.28 -1.38
CA ILE A 94 18.18 7.98 -2.22
C ILE A 94 19.60 7.48 -1.93
N GLU A 95 19.96 7.23 -0.69
CA GLU A 95 21.27 6.66 -0.32
C GLU A 95 21.52 5.29 -0.94
N ARG A 96 20.48 4.45 -1.03
CA ARG A 96 20.53 3.17 -1.74
C ARG A 96 20.63 3.36 -3.25
N ALA A 97 19.87 4.30 -3.81
CA ALA A 97 19.98 4.64 -5.22
C ALA A 97 21.36 5.21 -5.60
N ALA A 98 21.99 5.97 -4.70
CA ALA A 98 23.36 6.46 -4.85
C ALA A 98 24.42 5.34 -4.87
N LYS A 99 24.06 4.13 -4.41
CA LYS A 99 24.90 2.92 -4.54
C LYS A 99 24.58 2.11 -5.80
N GLY A 100 23.72 2.64 -6.68
CA GLY A 100 23.33 2.00 -7.93
C GLY A 100 22.09 1.10 -7.83
N GLU A 101 21.42 1.05 -6.68
CA GLU A 101 20.24 0.21 -6.49
C GLU A 101 18.96 0.89 -7.01
N SER A 102 18.11 0.16 -7.73
CA SER A 102 16.75 0.64 -8.00
C SER A 102 15.84 0.37 -6.81
N VAL A 103 15.20 1.41 -6.27
CA VAL A 103 14.43 1.33 -5.02
C VAL A 103 12.97 1.71 -5.27
N THR A 104 12.05 0.93 -4.73
CA THR A 104 10.61 1.24 -4.75
C THR A 104 10.09 1.41 -3.33
N TYR A 105 9.26 2.43 -3.12
CA TYR A 105 8.58 2.67 -1.85
C TYR A 105 7.18 3.24 -2.08
N GLU A 106 6.31 3.05 -1.11
CA GLU A 106 4.98 3.64 -1.08
C GLU A 106 4.94 4.74 -0.02
N ARG A 107 4.26 5.84 -0.31
CA ARG A 107 4.02 6.90 0.66
C ARG A 107 2.62 7.47 0.51
N GLU A 108 2.08 7.95 1.62
CA GLU A 108 0.95 8.88 1.59
C GLU A 108 1.49 10.27 1.19
N SER A 109 0.70 10.98 0.40
CA SER A 109 0.98 12.34 -0.05
C SER A 109 -0.33 13.10 -0.11
N VAL A 110 -0.26 14.41 0.07
CA VAL A 110 -1.37 15.30 -0.24
C VAL A 110 -1.06 15.96 -1.57
N ASP A 111 -1.98 15.90 -2.53
CA ASP A 111 -1.84 16.62 -3.81
C ASP A 111 -2.16 18.11 -3.64
N ALA A 112 -1.94 18.90 -4.70
CA ALA A 112 -2.21 20.34 -4.68
C ALA A 112 -3.67 20.72 -4.42
N ASP A 113 -4.62 19.80 -4.67
CA ASP A 113 -6.04 19.99 -4.39
C ASP A 113 -6.40 19.62 -2.93
N GLY A 114 -5.41 19.25 -2.11
CA GLY A 114 -5.62 18.84 -0.72
C GLY A 114 -6.11 17.39 -0.59
N ARG A 115 -6.12 16.60 -1.66
CA ARG A 115 -6.59 15.21 -1.63
C ARG A 115 -5.49 14.30 -1.14
N GLN A 116 -5.83 13.37 -0.25
CA GLN A 116 -4.93 12.29 0.15
C GLN A 116 -4.75 11.31 -1.00
N ARG A 117 -3.49 11.02 -1.31
CA ARG A 117 -3.04 10.11 -2.36
C ARG A 117 -2.08 9.09 -1.79
N TRP A 118 -2.19 7.86 -2.27
CA TRP A 118 -1.14 6.86 -2.13
C TRP A 118 -0.27 6.85 -3.36
N LEU A 119 1.03 7.12 -3.20
CA LEU A 119 2.00 7.14 -4.28
C LEU A 119 2.99 5.99 -4.13
N ARG A 120 3.08 5.15 -5.16
CA ARG A 120 4.17 4.19 -5.32
C ARG A 120 5.25 4.79 -6.18
N ASN A 121 6.36 5.16 -5.56
CA ASN A 121 7.50 5.79 -6.21
C ASN A 121 8.61 4.78 -6.44
N ARG A 122 9.21 4.83 -7.62
CA ARG A 122 10.41 4.08 -7.98
C ARG A 122 11.52 5.05 -8.33
N ILE A 123 12.65 4.94 -7.62
CA ILE A 123 13.88 5.66 -7.89
C ILE A 123 14.81 4.73 -8.67
N VAL A 124 15.28 5.19 -9.82
CA VAL A 124 16.23 4.48 -10.67
C VAL A 124 17.44 5.38 -10.88
N PRO A 125 18.67 4.95 -10.52
CA PRO A 125 19.87 5.70 -10.80
C PRO A 125 20.08 5.82 -12.31
N ASP A 126 20.38 7.04 -12.76
CA ASP A 126 20.74 7.36 -14.14
C ASP A 126 22.27 7.33 -14.25
N PHE A 127 22.82 6.36 -14.99
CA PHE A 127 24.27 6.20 -15.13
C PHE A 127 24.80 6.90 -16.38
N ARG A 128 26.00 7.47 -16.27
CA ARG A 128 26.83 7.84 -17.42
C ARG A 128 27.48 6.59 -18.02
N PHE A 129 28.02 6.72 -19.24
CA PHE A 129 28.75 5.64 -19.92
C PHE A 129 29.98 5.14 -19.13
N ASP A 130 30.56 5.97 -18.27
CA ASP A 130 31.69 5.61 -17.39
C ASP A 130 31.28 4.87 -16.11
N GLY A 131 29.98 4.58 -15.93
CA GLY A 131 29.44 3.92 -14.73
C GLY A 131 29.21 4.85 -13.54
N THR A 132 29.52 6.15 -13.66
CA THR A 132 29.21 7.13 -12.62
C THR A 132 27.74 7.52 -12.66
N ILE A 133 27.15 7.80 -11.51
CA ILE A 133 25.75 8.25 -11.43
C ILE A 133 25.67 9.69 -11.96
N LYS A 134 24.80 9.96 -12.94
CA LYS A 134 24.47 11.30 -13.44
C LYS A 134 23.38 11.97 -12.62
N GLY A 135 22.50 11.17 -12.02
CA GLY A 135 21.32 11.62 -11.30
C GLY A 135 20.34 10.47 -11.07
N TYR A 136 19.06 10.80 -10.91
CA TYR A 136 18.03 9.83 -10.59
C TYR A 136 16.76 10.07 -11.42
N TYR A 137 16.17 9.00 -11.94
CA TYR A 137 14.81 9.00 -12.45
C TYR A 137 13.86 8.58 -11.35
N ILE A 138 12.77 9.32 -11.17
CA ILE A 138 11.72 8.99 -10.23
C ILE A 138 10.42 8.85 -11.01
N VAL A 139 9.75 7.72 -10.81
CA VAL A 139 8.43 7.43 -11.39
C VAL A 139 7.45 7.15 -10.27
N GLY A 140 6.46 8.03 -10.10
CA GLY A 140 5.37 7.91 -9.15
C GLY A 140 4.08 7.45 -9.81
N HIS A 141 3.49 6.38 -9.29
CA HIS A 141 2.15 5.92 -9.67
C HIS A 141 1.17 6.23 -8.54
N ASP A 142 0.06 6.86 -8.88
CA ASP A 142 -1.08 6.96 -7.96
C ASP A 142 -1.72 5.56 -7.83
N ILE A 143 -1.69 5.02 -6.61
CA ILE A 143 -2.28 3.73 -6.25
C ILE A 143 -3.45 3.93 -5.26
N THR A 144 -4.00 5.14 -5.18
CA THR A 144 -5.10 5.47 -4.26
C THR A 144 -6.31 4.60 -4.52
N ASP A 145 -6.74 4.48 -5.78
CA ASP A 145 -7.89 3.66 -6.17
C ASP A 145 -7.66 2.18 -5.83
N LEU A 146 -6.43 1.69 -6.00
CA LEU A 146 -6.05 0.33 -5.64
C LEU A 146 -6.17 0.11 -4.12
N LYS A 147 -5.64 1.03 -3.31
CA LYS A 147 -5.72 0.94 -1.84
C LYS A 147 -7.16 1.05 -1.35
N GLN A 148 -7.94 1.98 -1.90
CA GLN A 148 -9.36 2.13 -1.55
C GLN A 148 -10.18 0.88 -1.92
N ALA A 149 -9.92 0.27 -3.07
CA ALA A 149 -10.56 -0.97 -3.46
C ALA A 149 -10.19 -2.14 -2.53
N GLN A 150 -8.91 -2.24 -2.15
CA GLN A 150 -8.43 -3.24 -1.19
C GLN A 150 -9.08 -3.06 0.19
N ASP A 151 -9.12 -1.82 0.70
CA ASP A 151 -9.72 -1.51 2.00
C ASP A 151 -11.24 -1.76 1.98
N ALA A 152 -11.92 -1.39 0.91
CA ALA A 152 -13.35 -1.65 0.74
C ALA A 152 -13.66 -3.16 0.68
N LEU A 153 -12.82 -3.94 0.00
CA LEU A 153 -12.95 -5.39 -0.04
C LEU A 153 -12.75 -6.00 1.36
N ALA A 154 -11.67 -5.63 2.05
CA ALA A 154 -11.37 -6.13 3.39
C ALA A 154 -12.48 -5.76 4.40
N ALA A 155 -13.04 -4.55 4.30
CA ALA A 155 -14.16 -4.12 5.13
C ALA A 155 -15.41 -4.98 4.88
N ARG A 156 -15.71 -5.28 3.61
CA ARG A 156 -16.84 -6.17 3.25
C ARG A 156 -16.64 -7.58 3.75
N GLU A 157 -15.45 -8.15 3.58
CA GLU A 157 -15.12 -9.50 4.09
C GLU A 157 -15.27 -9.57 5.61
N SER A 158 -14.77 -8.56 6.33
CA SER A 158 -14.92 -8.44 7.77
C SER A 158 -16.38 -8.33 8.20
N GLN A 159 -17.17 -7.50 7.50
CA GLN A 159 -18.60 -7.35 7.75
C GLN A 159 -19.37 -8.66 7.52
N LEU A 160 -19.10 -9.36 6.41
CA LEU A 160 -19.72 -10.66 6.13
C LEU A 160 -19.37 -11.69 7.20
N ARG A 161 -18.10 -11.76 7.63
CA ARG A 161 -17.69 -12.65 8.73
C ARG A 161 -18.42 -12.32 10.02
N ALA A 162 -18.54 -11.03 10.38
CA ALA A 162 -19.27 -10.61 11.58
C ALA A 162 -20.75 -10.97 11.53
N ILE A 163 -21.40 -10.83 10.36
CA ILE A 163 -22.80 -11.22 10.17
C ILE A 163 -22.95 -12.74 10.35
N MET A 164 -22.11 -13.53 9.67
CA MET A 164 -22.14 -14.99 9.75
C MET A 164 -21.87 -15.50 11.18
N ASP A 165 -20.95 -14.87 11.91
CA ASP A 165 -20.63 -15.20 13.31
C ASP A 165 -21.74 -14.82 14.30
N GLY A 166 -22.65 -13.93 13.90
CA GLY A 166 -23.86 -13.58 14.64
C GLY A 166 -25.03 -14.54 14.42
N VAL A 167 -24.97 -15.41 13.40
CA VAL A 167 -26.01 -16.42 13.14
C VAL A 167 -25.95 -17.50 14.23
N PRO A 168 -27.05 -17.78 14.96
CA PRO A 168 -27.09 -18.78 16.02
C PRO A 168 -27.25 -20.21 15.46
N ALA A 169 -26.59 -20.51 14.34
CA ALA A 169 -26.57 -21.82 13.72
C ALA A 169 -25.19 -22.10 13.11
N PRO A 170 -24.75 -23.37 13.04
CA PRO A 170 -23.55 -23.73 12.28
C PRO A 170 -23.71 -23.38 10.80
N VAL A 171 -22.80 -22.56 10.28
CA VAL A 171 -22.75 -22.20 8.85
C VAL A 171 -21.40 -22.60 8.28
N ALA A 172 -21.42 -23.28 7.14
CA ALA A 172 -20.24 -23.64 6.37
C ALA A 172 -20.43 -23.30 4.88
N TYR A 173 -19.39 -22.81 4.24
CA TYR A 173 -19.28 -22.68 2.79
C TYR A 173 -18.26 -23.69 2.28
N ILE A 174 -18.69 -24.54 1.35
CA ILE A 174 -17.90 -25.67 0.85
C ILE A 174 -17.73 -25.60 -0.67
N ASP A 175 -16.64 -26.20 -1.17
CA ASP A 175 -16.44 -26.39 -2.61
C ASP A 175 -17.11 -27.68 -3.14
N ARG A 176 -16.86 -28.01 -4.41
CA ARG A 176 -17.41 -29.21 -5.06
C ARG A 176 -16.88 -30.53 -4.49
N ASP A 177 -15.70 -30.50 -3.87
CA ASP A 177 -15.08 -31.65 -3.21
C ASP A 177 -15.43 -31.70 -1.71
N GLU A 178 -16.40 -30.89 -1.29
CA GLU A 178 -16.88 -30.69 0.08
C GLU A 178 -15.83 -30.15 1.05
N ARG A 179 -14.76 -29.53 0.56
CA ARG A 179 -13.76 -28.89 1.42
C ARG A 179 -14.34 -27.62 2.01
N CYS A 180 -14.19 -27.45 3.32
CA CYS A 180 -14.66 -26.27 4.02
C CYS A 180 -13.80 -25.04 3.68
N GLN A 181 -14.34 -24.15 2.84
CA GLN A 181 -13.71 -22.89 2.47
C GLN A 181 -13.91 -21.80 3.54
N TYR A 182 -15.01 -21.89 4.28
CA TYR A 182 -15.31 -21.01 5.41
C TYR A 182 -16.29 -21.70 6.37
N VAL A 183 -16.13 -21.42 7.66
CA VAL A 183 -17.13 -21.76 8.70
C VAL A 183 -17.28 -20.58 9.65
N ASN A 184 -18.48 -20.39 10.20
CA ASN A 184 -18.70 -19.37 11.23
C ASN A 184 -18.25 -19.87 12.61
N ARG A 185 -18.13 -18.93 13.57
CA ARG A 185 -17.76 -19.24 14.96
C ARG A 185 -18.70 -20.25 15.62
N THR A 186 -20.00 -20.19 15.32
CA THR A 186 -20.99 -21.13 15.85
C THR A 186 -20.70 -22.56 15.40
N PHE A 187 -20.30 -22.78 14.15
CA PHE A 187 -19.91 -24.08 13.63
C PHE A 187 -18.70 -24.64 14.40
N LEU A 188 -17.66 -23.83 14.59
CA LEU A 188 -16.47 -24.21 15.37
C LEU A 188 -16.85 -24.65 16.78
N HIS A 189 -17.66 -23.84 17.47
CA HIS A 189 -18.10 -24.14 18.83
C HIS A 189 -18.97 -25.40 18.89
N TYR A 190 -19.89 -25.58 17.94
CA TYR A 190 -20.81 -26.70 17.90
C TYR A 190 -20.09 -28.04 17.67
N PHE A 191 -19.08 -28.06 16.79
CA PHE A 191 -18.31 -29.27 16.48
C PHE A 191 -17.00 -29.41 17.26
N GLY A 192 -16.69 -28.48 18.17
CA GLY A 192 -15.47 -28.51 19.00
C GLY A 192 -14.16 -28.35 18.22
N LEU A 193 -14.19 -27.60 17.11
CA LEU A 193 -13.07 -27.42 16.19
C LEU A 193 -12.38 -26.06 16.39
N THR A 194 -11.11 -25.98 16.00
CA THR A 194 -10.39 -24.71 15.88
C THR A 194 -10.36 -24.24 14.41
N ALA A 195 -10.18 -22.94 14.20
CA ALA A 195 -10.15 -22.37 12.85
C ALA A 195 -9.03 -22.95 11.96
N GLU A 196 -7.91 -23.37 12.56
CA GLU A 196 -6.76 -23.97 11.88
C GLU A 196 -7.07 -25.36 11.32
N GLN A 197 -7.99 -26.09 11.96
CA GLN A 197 -8.38 -27.42 11.51
C GLN A 197 -9.30 -27.36 10.27
N VAL A 198 -10.03 -26.26 10.07
CA VAL A 198 -11.09 -26.14 9.04
C VAL A 198 -10.57 -26.25 7.61
N THR A 199 -9.42 -25.65 7.31
CA THR A 199 -8.87 -25.59 5.94
C THR A 199 -8.53 -26.95 5.34
N GLU A 200 -8.41 -27.99 6.17
CA GLU A 200 -8.12 -29.36 5.73
C GLU A 200 -9.34 -30.29 5.82
N LEU A 201 -10.46 -29.84 6.40
CA LEU A 201 -11.63 -30.67 6.64
C LEU A 201 -12.55 -30.72 5.42
N ARG A 202 -13.07 -31.93 5.14
CA ARG A 202 -14.25 -32.10 4.31
C ARG A 202 -15.49 -32.12 5.20
N LEU A 203 -16.57 -31.51 4.73
CA LEU A 203 -17.82 -31.42 5.49
C LEU A 203 -18.28 -32.81 5.97
N ARG A 204 -18.23 -33.83 5.11
CA ARG A 204 -18.59 -35.22 5.44
C ARG A 204 -17.83 -35.81 6.64
N ASP A 205 -16.60 -35.38 6.87
CA ASP A 205 -15.76 -35.89 7.97
C ASP A 205 -16.16 -35.24 9.30
N VAL A 206 -16.78 -34.06 9.26
CA VAL A 206 -17.20 -33.27 10.43
C VAL A 206 -18.62 -33.60 10.86
N VAL A 207 -19.58 -33.64 9.92
CA VAL A 207 -20.99 -33.92 10.24
C VAL A 207 -21.32 -35.42 10.29
N GLY A 208 -20.40 -36.28 9.85
CA GLY A 208 -20.61 -37.72 9.77
C GLY A 208 -21.59 -38.15 8.67
N HIS A 209 -21.65 -39.46 8.42
CA HIS A 209 -22.45 -40.05 7.33
C HIS A 209 -23.96 -39.98 7.56
N GLY A 210 -24.43 -39.67 8.77
CA GLY A 210 -25.85 -39.68 9.15
C GLY A 210 -26.71 -38.62 8.45
N ILE A 211 -26.13 -37.48 8.04
CA ILE A 211 -26.84 -36.44 7.30
C ILE A 211 -26.97 -36.80 5.80
N TYR A 212 -26.03 -37.62 5.28
CA TYR A 212 -25.99 -38.04 3.88
C TYR A 212 -26.85 -39.28 3.57
N GLN A 213 -27.30 -40.02 4.59
CA GLN A 213 -28.10 -41.24 4.43
C GLN A 213 -29.62 -41.00 4.49
N SER A 214 -30.09 -39.75 4.51
CA SER A 214 -31.51 -39.46 4.30
C SER A 214 -31.84 -39.44 2.80
N LYS A 215 -32.06 -40.63 2.24
CA LYS A 215 -32.88 -40.86 1.05
C LYS A 215 -33.68 -42.14 1.19
#